data_AF-A0A9X9ACS4-F1
#
_entry.id   AF-A0A9X9ACS4-F1
#
_cell.length_a   1.000
_cell.length_b   1.000
_cell.length_c   1.000
_cell.angle_alpha   90.00
_cell.angle_beta   90.00
_cell.angle_gamma   90.00
#
_symmetry.space_group_name_H-M   'P 1'
#
loop_
_entity.id
_entity.type
_entity.pdbx_description
1 polymer ?
#
loop_
_entity_poly.entity_id
_entity_poly.type
_entity_poly.pdbx_seq_one_letter_code
_entity_poly.pdbx_strand_id
1 'polypeptide(L)'
;MFQKIAKECLAGFTVAIVALPLAIAFGIAATGTSEGALVGLYGAIFAGLFAALFGGTPGQVTGPTGPITVIATGVIATHGLEASFIAFMMAGLFQILFGVCKLGSYVRYIPYPVVSGFMNGIALIIILGEIKHVQNSFLLVVLTIIVMIVSGKWIKAIPSSLVALVGVTALLPLFSSLLEGLTVKLPIIGNLSLNKVIEKIGTIPEAIPTLHIPSLSGTGIAALILPALSIALLGSIDSLLTSVVMDNVTGTRHKSNKELVGQGIGNMMSGLFGGLAGAGATVRSIVNIRSGGKTALSACMHSVILFIF
;
A
#
# COMPACT_ATOMS: atom_id res chain seq x y z
N MET A 1 -24.28 -5.45 20.63
CA MET A 1 -22.80 -5.50 20.63
C MET A 1 -22.27 -6.38 19.49
N PHE A 2 -22.67 -7.65 19.42
CA PHE A 2 -22.26 -8.59 18.36
C PHE A 2 -22.42 -8.09 16.91
N GLN A 3 -23.56 -7.47 16.58
CA GLN A 3 -23.77 -6.91 15.23
C GLN A 3 -22.78 -5.80 14.85
N LYS A 4 -22.26 -5.04 15.83
CA LYS A 4 -21.24 -4.01 15.56
C LYS A 4 -19.88 -4.65 15.29
N ILE A 5 -19.50 -5.64 16.09
CA ILE A 5 -18.25 -6.40 15.92
C ILE A 5 -18.25 -7.12 14.56
N ALA A 6 -19.34 -7.81 14.22
CA ALA A 6 -19.47 -8.51 12.95
C ALA A 6 -19.31 -7.55 11.74
N LYS A 7 -19.88 -6.34 11.81
CA LYS A 7 -19.72 -5.32 10.76
C LYS A 7 -18.26 -4.85 10.62
N GLU A 8 -17.56 -4.63 11.74
CA GLU A 8 -16.13 -4.26 11.71
C GLU A 8 -15.27 -5.39 11.11
N CYS A 9 -15.55 -6.65 11.48
CA CYS A 9 -14.84 -7.80 10.91
C CYS A 9 -15.10 -7.96 9.40
N LEU A 10 -16.34 -7.81 8.96
CA LEU A 10 -16.69 -7.85 7.53
C LEU A 10 -16.07 -6.70 6.74
N ALA A 11 -15.97 -5.51 7.34
CA ALA A 11 -15.28 -4.38 6.74
C ALA A 11 -13.78 -4.66 6.60
N GLY A 12 -13.14 -5.17 7.67
CA GLY A 12 -11.74 -5.60 7.64
C GLY A 12 -11.46 -6.67 6.58
N PHE A 13 -12.35 -7.65 6.44
CA PHE A 13 -12.27 -8.67 5.39
C PHE A 13 -12.35 -8.09 3.99
N THR A 14 -13.31 -7.18 3.75
CA THR A 14 -13.44 -6.50 2.45
C THR A 14 -12.16 -5.73 2.10
N VAL A 15 -11.56 -5.06 3.09
CA VAL A 15 -10.33 -4.29 2.87
C VAL A 15 -9.13 -5.20 2.66
N ALA A 16 -9.01 -6.31 3.40
CA ALA A 16 -7.94 -7.31 3.20
C ALA A 16 -7.90 -7.81 1.76
N ILE A 17 -9.05 -8.16 1.20
CA ILE A 17 -9.12 -8.62 -0.18
C ILE A 17 -8.69 -7.52 -1.17
N VAL A 18 -9.09 -6.27 -0.95
CA VAL A 18 -8.69 -5.15 -1.82
C VAL A 18 -7.20 -4.81 -1.67
N ALA A 19 -6.63 -5.00 -0.48
CA ALA A 19 -5.28 -4.62 -0.15
C ALA A 19 -4.23 -5.66 -0.53
N LEU A 20 -4.58 -6.95 -0.54
CA LEU A 20 -3.66 -8.05 -0.85
C LEU A 20 -2.92 -7.86 -2.19
N PRO A 21 -3.59 -7.58 -3.32
CA PRO A 21 -2.91 -7.39 -4.60
C PRO A 21 -1.98 -6.17 -4.59
N LEU A 22 -2.40 -5.08 -3.94
CA LEU A 22 -1.60 -3.86 -3.83
C LEU A 22 -0.36 -4.09 -2.97
N ALA A 23 -0.46 -4.84 -1.88
CA ALA A 23 0.67 -5.15 -1.01
C ALA A 23 1.73 -5.95 -1.78
N ILE A 24 1.30 -7.01 -2.48
CA ILE A 24 2.17 -7.84 -3.32
C ILE A 24 2.82 -6.99 -4.43
N ALA A 25 2.04 -6.20 -5.16
CA ALA A 25 2.53 -5.37 -6.25
C ALA A 25 3.58 -4.35 -5.77
N PHE A 26 3.33 -3.66 -4.66
CA PHE A 26 4.27 -2.70 -4.09
C PHE A 26 5.55 -3.36 -3.57
N GLY A 27 5.46 -4.55 -2.98
CA GLY A 27 6.64 -5.30 -2.56
C GLY A 27 7.54 -5.74 -3.73
N ILE A 28 6.92 -6.22 -4.82
CA ILE A 28 7.64 -6.58 -6.05
C ILE A 28 8.24 -5.32 -6.70
N ALA A 29 7.51 -4.21 -6.75
CA ALA A 29 8.02 -2.95 -7.29
C ALA A 29 9.16 -2.35 -6.44
N ALA A 30 9.12 -2.52 -5.12
CA ALA A 30 10.18 -2.08 -4.22
C ALA A 30 11.49 -2.86 -4.41
N THR A 31 11.39 -4.18 -4.54
CA THR A 31 12.57 -5.07 -4.56
C THR A 31 13.05 -5.45 -5.96
N GLY A 32 12.19 -5.33 -6.97
CA GLY A 32 12.43 -5.82 -8.32
C GLY A 32 12.41 -7.35 -8.46
N THR A 33 11.99 -8.09 -7.42
CA THR A 33 12.02 -9.57 -7.39
C THR A 33 10.70 -10.14 -6.90
N SER A 34 10.43 -11.41 -7.22
CA SER A 34 9.22 -12.10 -6.74
C SER A 34 9.20 -12.32 -5.23
N GLU A 35 10.37 -12.40 -4.59
CA GLU A 35 10.50 -12.49 -3.12
C GLU A 35 9.96 -11.23 -2.42
N GLY A 36 9.98 -10.09 -3.10
CA GLY A 36 9.39 -8.84 -2.64
C GLY A 36 7.90 -8.92 -2.32
N ALA A 37 7.17 -9.89 -2.89
CA ALA A 37 5.77 -10.11 -2.56
C ALA A 37 5.54 -10.24 -1.06
N LEU A 38 6.42 -10.98 -0.36
CA LEU A 38 6.36 -11.14 1.08
C LEU A 38 6.72 -9.85 1.82
N VAL A 39 7.73 -9.12 1.35
CA VAL A 39 8.13 -7.82 1.93
C VAL A 39 6.94 -6.84 1.93
N GLY A 40 6.20 -6.80 0.82
CA GLY A 40 4.99 -6.00 0.73
C GLY A 40 3.86 -6.51 1.63
N LEU A 41 3.63 -7.82 1.68
CA LEU A 41 2.60 -8.44 2.50
C LEU A 41 2.85 -8.23 4.00
N TYR A 42 4.06 -8.48 4.48
CA TYR A 42 4.49 -8.23 5.85
C TYR A 42 4.37 -6.75 6.21
N GLY A 43 4.68 -5.85 5.25
CA GLY A 43 4.41 -4.43 5.40
C GLY A 43 2.94 -4.13 5.67
N ALA A 44 2.02 -4.74 4.92
CA ALA A 44 0.58 -4.54 5.11
C ALA A 44 0.06 -5.16 6.43
N ILE A 45 0.63 -6.30 6.84
CA ILE A 45 0.26 -6.98 8.09
C ILE A 45 0.77 -6.18 9.30
N PHE A 46 2.08 -6.01 9.44
CA PHE A 46 2.68 -5.48 10.66
C PHE A 46 2.53 -3.96 10.77
N ALA A 47 2.78 -3.20 9.69
CA ALA A 47 2.52 -1.75 9.75
C ALA A 47 1.02 -1.48 9.95
N GLY A 48 0.16 -2.25 9.27
CA GLY A 48 -1.30 -2.20 9.41
C GLY A 48 -1.78 -2.43 10.84
N LEU A 49 -1.38 -3.55 11.44
CA LEU A 49 -1.85 -3.97 12.76
C LEU A 49 -1.42 -2.99 13.84
N PHE A 50 -0.14 -2.68 13.91
CA PHE A 50 0.42 -1.84 14.97
C PHE A 50 0.00 -0.37 14.82
N ALA A 51 -0.08 0.15 13.58
CA ALA A 51 -0.64 1.48 13.38
C ALA A 51 -2.13 1.55 13.73
N ALA A 52 -2.92 0.51 13.45
CA ALA A 52 -4.33 0.48 13.84
C ALA A 52 -4.50 0.43 15.37
N LEU A 53 -3.69 -0.37 16.07
CA LEU A 53 -3.75 -0.52 17.53
C LEU A 53 -3.33 0.76 18.27
N PHE A 54 -2.23 1.37 17.84
CA PHE A 54 -1.61 2.49 18.55
C PHE A 54 -1.94 3.87 17.94
N GLY A 55 -2.58 3.90 16.78
CA GLY A 55 -2.90 5.10 16.01
C GLY A 55 -3.98 6.00 16.62
N GLY A 56 -4.12 7.17 16.00
CA GLY A 56 -4.99 8.26 16.39
C GLY A 56 -6.24 8.41 15.51
N THR A 57 -6.35 7.64 14.42
CA THR A 57 -7.43 7.76 13.44
C THR A 57 -8.25 6.46 13.33
N PRO A 58 -9.46 6.41 13.92
CA PRO A 58 -10.32 5.23 13.85
C PRO A 58 -10.66 4.84 12.41
N GLY A 59 -10.51 3.55 12.08
CA GLY A 59 -10.83 3.01 10.76
C GLY A 59 -9.82 3.34 9.65
N GLN A 60 -8.75 4.09 9.93
CA GLN A 60 -7.65 4.28 9.00
C GLN A 60 -6.88 2.98 8.83
N VAL A 61 -6.62 2.61 7.59
CA VAL A 61 -5.92 1.38 7.22
C VAL A 61 -4.53 1.75 6.74
N THR A 62 -3.52 1.11 7.33
CA THR A 62 -2.11 1.37 7.08
C THR A 62 -1.49 0.22 6.30
N GLY A 63 -0.55 0.53 5.42
CA GLY A 63 0.29 -0.45 4.77
C GLY A 63 1.14 0.20 3.67
N PRO A 64 1.79 -0.60 2.81
CA PRO A 64 2.58 -0.08 1.70
C PRO A 64 1.72 0.79 0.77
N THR A 65 2.24 1.97 0.43
CA THR A 65 1.65 2.91 -0.51
C THR A 65 2.62 3.16 -1.67
N GLY A 66 2.10 3.58 -2.83
CA GLY A 66 2.94 3.91 -3.99
C GLY A 66 4.08 4.89 -3.67
N PRO A 67 3.84 6.01 -2.99
CA PRO A 67 4.89 6.97 -2.63
C PRO A 67 6.02 6.35 -1.78
N ILE A 68 5.65 5.59 -0.74
CA ILE A 68 6.62 4.91 0.13
C ILE A 68 7.38 3.86 -0.68
N THR A 69 6.71 3.14 -1.57
CA THR A 69 7.30 2.14 -2.46
C THR A 69 8.37 2.76 -3.35
N VAL A 70 8.10 3.91 -3.96
CA VAL A 70 9.04 4.60 -4.85
C VAL A 70 10.31 5.00 -4.11
N ILE A 71 10.19 5.56 -2.91
CA ILE A 71 11.37 5.87 -2.08
C ILE A 71 12.08 4.58 -1.69
N ALA A 72 11.33 3.57 -1.22
CA ALA A 72 11.90 2.29 -0.81
C ALA A 72 12.67 1.60 -1.94
N THR A 73 12.18 1.64 -3.20
CA THR A 73 12.91 1.13 -4.37
C THR A 73 14.28 1.80 -4.49
N GLY A 74 14.36 3.12 -4.33
CA GLY A 74 15.62 3.84 -4.34
C GLY A 74 16.57 3.41 -3.23
N VAL A 75 16.07 3.29 -2.00
CA VAL A 75 16.86 2.86 -0.83
C VAL A 75 17.36 1.42 -0.99
N ILE A 76 16.51 0.51 -1.45
CA ILE A 76 16.86 -0.90 -1.68
C ILE A 76 17.89 -1.01 -2.79
N ALA A 77 17.76 -0.24 -3.87
CA ALA A 77 18.71 -0.21 -4.97
C ALA A 77 20.11 0.30 -4.53
N THR A 78 20.18 1.26 -3.61
CA THR A 78 21.47 1.86 -3.18
C THR A 78 22.11 1.16 -1.99
N HIS A 79 21.32 0.62 -1.06
CA HIS A 79 21.82 0.06 0.20
C HIS A 79 21.57 -1.44 0.36
N GLY A 80 20.78 -2.05 -0.52
CA GLY A 80 20.34 -3.43 -0.40
C GLY A 80 19.11 -3.58 0.50
N LEU A 81 18.48 -4.75 0.42
CA LEU A 81 17.23 -5.05 1.12
C LEU A 81 17.41 -5.08 2.66
N GLU A 82 18.44 -5.76 3.15
CA GLU A 82 18.73 -5.88 4.59
C GLU A 82 18.94 -4.52 5.27
N ALA A 83 19.75 -3.65 4.67
CA ALA A 83 19.97 -2.30 5.19
C ALA A 83 18.71 -1.42 5.11
N SER A 84 17.83 -1.68 4.13
CA SER A 84 16.57 -0.95 3.99
C SER A 84 15.58 -1.26 5.11
N PHE A 85 15.59 -2.48 5.68
CA PHE A 85 14.79 -2.79 6.86
C PHE A 85 15.22 -1.94 8.08
N ILE A 86 16.53 -1.69 8.24
CA ILE A 86 17.05 -0.74 9.24
C ILE A 86 16.52 0.67 8.96
N ALA A 87 16.55 1.12 7.70
CA ALA A 87 16.01 2.43 7.34
C ALA A 87 14.51 2.53 7.65
N PHE A 88 13.72 1.48 7.45
CA PHE A 88 12.29 1.46 7.79
C PHE A 88 12.07 1.49 9.31
N MET A 89 12.89 0.79 10.09
CA MET A 89 12.86 0.87 11.55
C MET A 89 13.24 2.26 12.07
N MET A 90 14.28 2.88 11.49
CA MET A 90 14.68 4.25 11.80
C MET A 90 13.60 5.26 11.40
N ALA A 91 12.92 5.04 10.27
CA ALA A 91 11.79 5.86 9.86
C ALA A 91 10.66 5.78 10.89
N GLY A 92 10.38 4.59 11.41
CA GLY A 92 9.44 4.38 12.50
C GLY A 92 9.84 5.13 13.77
N LEU A 93 11.12 5.08 14.15
CA LEU A 93 11.66 5.85 15.27
C LEU A 93 11.47 7.36 15.08
N PHE A 94 11.79 7.90 13.89
CA PHE A 94 11.56 9.32 13.61
C PHE A 94 10.09 9.71 13.69
N GLN A 95 9.16 8.87 13.22
CA GLN A 95 7.73 9.12 13.35
C GLN A 95 7.27 9.13 14.81
N ILE A 96 7.77 8.21 15.64
CA ILE A 96 7.52 8.23 17.10
C ILE A 96 8.03 9.55 17.69
N LEU A 97 9.25 9.96 17.35
CA LEU A 97 9.82 11.23 17.81
C LEU A 97 8.97 12.43 17.36
N PHE A 98 8.50 12.45 16.12
CA PHE A 98 7.60 13.50 15.63
C PHE A 98 6.29 13.56 16.42
N GLY A 99 5.72 12.39 16.75
CA GLY A 99 4.51 12.30 17.56
C GLY A 99 4.72 12.78 19.01
N VAL A 100 5.80 12.35 19.66
CA VAL A 100 6.15 12.75 21.04
C VAL A 100 6.47 14.24 21.13
N CYS A 101 7.20 14.78 20.14
CA CYS A 101 7.50 16.22 20.02
C CYS A 101 6.29 17.06 19.56
N LYS A 102 5.10 16.45 19.41
CA LYS A 102 3.84 17.09 19.00
C LYS A 102 3.88 17.75 17.62
N LEU A 103 4.75 17.28 16.73
CA LEU A 103 4.88 17.81 15.36
C LEU A 103 3.70 17.46 14.47
N GLY A 104 2.93 16.41 14.79
CA GLY A 104 1.73 16.02 14.03
C GLY A 104 0.65 17.09 14.03
N SER A 105 0.60 17.94 15.07
CA SER A 105 -0.31 19.09 15.12
C SER A 105 -0.02 20.13 14.03
N TYR A 106 1.19 20.14 13.45
CA TYR A 106 1.54 21.09 12.39
C TYR A 106 0.91 20.76 11.03
N VAL A 107 0.38 19.56 10.82
CA VAL A 107 -0.33 19.23 9.58
C VAL A 107 -1.54 20.13 9.32
N ARG A 108 -2.14 20.70 10.38
CA ARG A 108 -3.22 21.70 10.25
C ARG A 108 -2.80 22.98 9.51
N TYR A 109 -1.50 23.25 9.39
CA TYR A 109 -0.95 24.40 8.69
C TYR A 109 -0.53 24.09 7.26
N ILE A 110 -0.64 22.84 6.79
CA ILE A 110 -0.33 22.50 5.41
C ILE A 110 -1.42 23.12 4.51
N PRO A 111 -1.08 24.05 3.61
CA PRO A 111 -2.05 24.66 2.73
C PRO A 111 -2.67 23.62 1.80
N TYR A 112 -3.97 23.75 1.50
CA TYR A 112 -4.66 22.90 0.52
C TYR A 112 -3.91 22.78 -0.83
N PRO A 113 -3.30 23.85 -1.39
CA PRO A 113 -2.49 23.74 -2.60
C PRO A 113 -1.32 22.74 -2.51
N VAL A 114 -0.67 22.60 -1.34
CA VAL A 114 0.45 21.66 -1.15
C VAL A 114 -0.07 20.22 -1.15
N VAL A 115 -1.18 19.98 -0.46
CA VAL A 115 -1.86 18.67 -0.45
C VAL A 115 -2.26 18.25 -1.86
N SER A 116 -2.94 19.17 -2.57
CA SER A 116 -3.39 18.94 -3.95
C SER A 116 -2.19 18.68 -4.89
N GLY A 117 -1.14 19.50 -4.82
CA GLY A 117 0.06 19.33 -5.63
C GLY A 117 0.78 18.01 -5.36
N PHE A 118 0.93 17.64 -4.09
CA PHE A 118 1.55 16.38 -3.69
C PHE A 118 0.74 15.16 -4.17
N MET A 119 -0.59 15.16 -3.99
CA MET A 119 -1.45 14.08 -4.49
C MET A 119 -1.40 13.94 -6.02
N ASN A 120 -1.41 15.06 -6.75
CA ASN A 120 -1.24 15.05 -8.21
C ASN A 120 0.15 14.53 -8.64
N GLY A 121 1.20 14.89 -7.89
CA GLY A 121 2.55 14.37 -8.11
C GLY A 121 2.63 12.85 -7.91
N ILE A 122 2.02 12.33 -6.84
CA ILE A 122 1.90 10.89 -6.61
C ILE A 122 1.17 10.20 -7.75
N ALA A 123 0.03 10.76 -8.18
CA ALA A 123 -0.74 10.21 -9.29
C ALA A 123 0.11 10.13 -10.57
N LEU A 124 0.88 11.18 -10.87
CA LEU A 124 1.80 11.19 -12.01
C LEU A 124 2.90 10.14 -11.88
N ILE A 125 3.56 10.02 -10.72
CA ILE A 125 4.61 9.01 -10.48
C ILE A 125 4.07 7.60 -10.66
N ILE A 126 2.87 7.31 -10.12
CA ILE A 126 2.22 6.00 -10.28
C ILE A 126 1.91 5.74 -11.77
N ILE A 127 1.30 6.71 -12.47
CA ILE A 127 0.99 6.57 -13.90
C ILE A 127 2.27 6.28 -14.69
N LEU A 128 3.34 7.06 -14.47
CA LEU A 128 4.62 6.87 -15.14
C LEU A 128 5.25 5.52 -14.81
N GLY A 129 5.15 5.06 -13.55
CA GLY A 129 5.63 3.76 -13.10
C GLY A 129 4.92 2.58 -13.77
N GLU A 130 3.63 2.73 -14.07
CA GLU A 130 2.81 1.67 -14.67
C GLU A 130 2.82 1.65 -16.21
N ILE A 131 3.39 2.66 -16.88
CA ILE A 131 3.40 2.72 -18.36
C ILE A 131 3.95 1.44 -18.97
N LYS A 132 5.04 0.89 -18.44
CA LYS A 132 5.66 -0.33 -18.99
C LYS A 132 4.74 -1.54 -18.85
N HIS A 133 4.06 -1.71 -17.70
CA HIS A 133 3.09 -2.79 -17.49
C HIS A 133 1.87 -2.64 -18.41
N VAL A 134 1.36 -1.41 -18.57
CA VAL A 134 0.24 -1.12 -19.49
C VAL A 134 0.63 -1.40 -20.94
N GLN A 135 1.86 -1.06 -21.36
CA GLN A 135 2.35 -1.38 -22.70
C GLN A 135 2.48 -2.89 -22.91
N ASN A 136 2.99 -3.61 -21.91
CA ASN A 136 3.19 -5.06 -21.98
C ASN A 136 1.88 -5.85 -21.98
N SER A 137 0.81 -5.37 -21.35
CA SER A 137 -0.46 -6.10 -21.19
C SER A 137 -1.71 -5.26 -21.51
N PHE A 138 -1.63 -4.42 -22.54
CA PHE A 138 -2.62 -3.39 -22.85
C PHE A 138 -4.06 -3.91 -22.94
N LEU A 139 -4.28 -5.01 -23.67
CA LEU A 139 -5.63 -5.52 -23.90
C LEU A 139 -6.26 -6.09 -22.62
N LEU A 140 -5.42 -6.68 -21.76
CA LEU A 140 -5.82 -7.16 -20.43
C LEU A 140 -6.18 -5.99 -19.51
N VAL A 141 -5.40 -4.91 -19.53
CA VAL A 141 -5.71 -3.68 -18.76
C VAL A 141 -7.05 -3.09 -19.21
N VAL A 142 -7.27 -2.95 -20.52
CA VAL A 142 -8.54 -2.43 -21.06
C VAL A 142 -9.71 -3.32 -20.66
N LEU A 143 -9.58 -4.65 -20.80
CA LEU A 143 -10.60 -5.60 -20.37
C LEU A 143 -10.91 -5.45 -18.87
N THR A 144 -9.87 -5.33 -18.04
CA THR A 144 -10.02 -5.14 -16.59
C THR A 144 -10.77 -3.86 -16.26
N ILE A 145 -10.45 -2.75 -16.92
CA ILE A 145 -11.15 -1.46 -16.75
C ILE A 145 -12.62 -1.59 -17.16
N ILE A 146 -12.92 -2.24 -18.28
CA ILE A 146 -14.31 -2.47 -18.73
C ILE A 146 -15.08 -3.28 -17.69
N VAL A 147 -14.51 -4.39 -17.20
CA VAL A 147 -15.14 -5.21 -16.17
C VAL A 147 -15.33 -4.43 -14.87
N MET A 148 -14.38 -3.58 -14.47
CA MET A 148 -14.53 -2.70 -13.30
C MET A 148 -15.71 -1.72 -13.45
N ILE A 149 -15.84 -1.07 -14.62
CA ILE A 149 -16.92 -0.09 -14.87
C ILE A 149 -18.28 -0.78 -14.93
N VAL A 150 -18.38 -1.92 -15.63
CA VAL A 150 -19.62 -2.68 -15.74
C VAL A 150 -20.01 -3.24 -14.38
N SER A 151 -19.13 -3.97 -13.70
CA SER A 151 -19.43 -4.55 -12.39
C SER A 151 -19.82 -3.48 -11.35
N GLY A 152 -19.17 -2.31 -11.36
CA GLY A 152 -19.52 -1.20 -10.45
C GLY A 152 -20.94 -0.66 -10.62
N LYS A 153 -21.56 -0.83 -11.79
CA LYS A 153 -22.96 -0.43 -12.04
C LYS A 153 -23.97 -1.45 -11.49
N TRP A 154 -23.65 -2.74 -11.57
CA TRP A 154 -24.59 -3.82 -11.27
C TRP A 154 -24.40 -4.44 -9.88
N ILE A 155 -23.16 -4.49 -9.38
CA ILE A 155 -22.80 -5.13 -8.11
C ILE A 155 -22.31 -4.06 -7.14
N LYS A 156 -23.22 -3.54 -6.32
CA LYS A 156 -22.89 -2.54 -5.28
C LYS A 156 -22.37 -3.15 -3.97
N ALA A 157 -22.53 -4.46 -3.81
CA ALA A 157 -22.19 -5.17 -2.57
C ALA A 157 -20.68 -5.48 -2.44
N ILE A 158 -19.96 -5.58 -3.56
CA ILE A 158 -18.56 -6.01 -3.63
C ILE A 158 -17.77 -4.92 -4.36
N PRO A 159 -16.52 -4.59 -3.93
CA PRO A 159 -15.66 -3.67 -4.66
C PRO A 159 -15.47 -4.10 -6.12
N SER A 160 -15.68 -3.19 -7.07
CA SER A 160 -15.57 -3.50 -8.51
C SER A 160 -14.16 -3.92 -8.93
N SER A 161 -13.13 -3.41 -8.25
CA SER A 161 -11.74 -3.84 -8.44
C SER A 161 -11.55 -5.33 -8.14
N LEU A 162 -12.25 -5.86 -7.13
CA LEU A 162 -12.19 -7.26 -6.78
C LEU A 162 -12.89 -8.15 -7.80
N VAL A 163 -14.08 -7.73 -8.26
CA VAL A 163 -14.81 -8.45 -9.31
C VAL A 163 -13.97 -8.54 -10.57
N ALA A 164 -13.31 -7.45 -10.96
CA ALA A 164 -12.42 -7.44 -12.09
C ALA A 164 -11.18 -8.31 -11.87
N LEU A 165 -10.54 -8.23 -10.69
CA LEU A 165 -9.38 -9.05 -10.37
C LEU A 165 -9.72 -10.55 -10.50
N VAL A 166 -10.75 -11.03 -9.81
CA VAL A 166 -11.10 -12.45 -9.80
C VAL A 166 -11.63 -12.89 -11.17
N GLY A 167 -12.53 -12.09 -11.75
CA GLY A 167 -13.17 -12.41 -13.03
C GLY A 167 -12.19 -12.46 -14.19
N VAL A 168 -11.33 -11.44 -14.32
CA VAL A 168 -10.34 -11.40 -15.40
C VAL A 168 -9.26 -12.47 -15.20
N THR A 169 -8.80 -12.69 -13.96
CA THR A 169 -7.80 -13.74 -13.68
C THR A 169 -8.35 -15.14 -13.97
N ALA A 170 -9.60 -15.43 -13.60
CA ALA A 170 -10.23 -16.73 -13.86
C ALA A 170 -10.49 -16.97 -15.35
N LEU A 171 -10.82 -15.92 -16.11
CA LEU A 171 -11.05 -15.99 -17.55
C LEU A 171 -9.74 -15.98 -18.36
N LEU A 172 -8.61 -15.63 -17.74
CA LEU A 172 -7.33 -15.48 -18.41
C LEU A 172 -6.89 -16.69 -19.23
N PRO A 173 -7.03 -17.95 -18.77
CA PRO A 173 -6.62 -19.13 -19.54
C PRO A 173 -7.45 -19.34 -20.82
N LEU A 174 -8.66 -18.80 -20.90
CA LEU A 174 -9.53 -18.92 -22.07
C LEU A 174 -9.14 -17.93 -23.17
N PHE A 175 -8.55 -16.79 -22.80
CA PHE A 175 -8.19 -15.71 -23.72
C PHE A 175 -6.69 -15.59 -23.97
N SER A 176 -5.83 -16.35 -23.27
CA SER A 176 -4.37 -16.25 -23.38
C SER A 176 -3.87 -16.44 -24.81
N SER A 177 -4.44 -17.40 -25.56
CA SER A 177 -4.08 -17.67 -26.96
C SER A 177 -4.53 -16.57 -27.93
N LEU A 178 -5.49 -15.72 -27.52
CA LEU A 178 -6.02 -14.59 -28.29
C LEU A 178 -5.27 -13.28 -27.98
N LEU A 179 -4.61 -13.23 -26.82
CA LEU A 179 -3.82 -12.11 -26.32
C LEU A 179 -2.38 -12.13 -26.86
N GLU A 180 -1.81 -13.33 -27.07
CA GLU A 180 -0.47 -13.51 -27.62
C GLU A 180 -0.42 -13.15 -29.12
N GLY A 181 0.42 -12.18 -29.48
CA GLY A 181 0.71 -11.83 -30.89
C GLY A 181 -0.09 -10.67 -31.49
N LEU A 182 -0.94 -9.99 -30.72
CA LEU A 182 -1.72 -8.84 -31.23
C LEU A 182 -0.87 -7.55 -31.28
N THR A 183 -0.20 -7.29 -32.40
CA THR A 183 0.48 -6.01 -32.66
C THR A 183 -0.53 -4.95 -33.11
N VAL A 184 -0.84 -3.96 -32.27
CA VAL A 184 -1.63 -2.78 -32.68
C VAL A 184 -0.69 -1.66 -33.09
N LYS A 185 -0.76 -1.23 -34.35
CA LYS A 185 -0.08 -0.01 -34.82
C LYS A 185 -0.90 1.21 -34.41
N LEU A 186 -0.40 2.01 -33.48
CA LEU A 186 -0.99 3.30 -33.13
C LEU A 186 -0.28 4.42 -33.92
N PRO A 187 -1.01 5.34 -34.58
CA PRO A 187 -0.43 6.32 -35.51
C PRO A 187 0.48 7.38 -34.87
N ILE A 188 0.51 7.49 -33.53
CA ILE A 188 1.26 8.53 -32.80
C ILE A 188 2.56 8.00 -32.17
N ILE A 189 2.70 6.67 -31.95
CA ILE A 189 3.75 6.09 -31.08
C ILE A 189 4.64 5.06 -31.81
N GLY A 190 4.38 4.76 -33.08
CA GLY A 190 5.20 3.82 -33.87
C GLY A 190 4.82 2.34 -33.67
N ASN A 191 5.71 1.41 -34.04
CA ASN A 191 5.52 -0.04 -33.86
C ASN A 191 5.73 -0.43 -32.38
N LEU A 192 4.67 -0.42 -31.59
CA LEU A 192 4.71 -0.93 -30.23
C LEU A 192 4.27 -2.41 -30.23
N SER A 193 5.16 -3.32 -29.84
CA SER A 193 4.79 -4.72 -29.56
C SER A 193 3.95 -4.76 -28.29
N LEU A 194 2.65 -4.53 -28.46
CA LEU A 194 1.65 -4.66 -27.40
C LEU A 194 1.44 -6.15 -27.10
N ASN A 195 1.16 -6.48 -25.84
CA ASN A 195 0.93 -7.86 -25.37
C ASN A 195 2.16 -8.79 -25.44
N LYS A 196 3.28 -8.40 -24.82
CA LYS A 196 4.31 -9.39 -24.46
C LYS A 196 3.78 -10.26 -23.32
N VAL A 197 4.13 -11.55 -23.36
CA VAL A 197 3.75 -12.64 -22.45
C VAL A 197 3.45 -12.14 -21.03
N ILE A 198 2.32 -12.60 -20.49
CA ILE A 198 1.91 -12.33 -19.12
C ILE A 198 3.00 -12.87 -18.18
N GLU A 199 3.79 -11.96 -17.60
CA GLU A 199 4.76 -12.31 -16.57
C GLU A 199 3.99 -12.82 -15.35
N LYS A 200 3.99 -14.14 -15.18
CA LYS A 200 3.48 -14.76 -13.96
C LYS A 200 4.45 -14.44 -12.85
N ILE A 201 3.93 -13.87 -11.76
CA ILE A 201 4.66 -13.86 -10.49
C ILE A 201 5.05 -15.32 -10.22
N GLY A 202 6.33 -15.57 -9.97
CA GLY A 202 6.81 -16.91 -9.65
C GLY A 202 6.17 -17.46 -8.38
N THR A 203 6.71 -18.54 -7.83
CA THR A 203 6.26 -19.04 -6.54
C THR A 203 6.49 -17.99 -5.46
N ILE A 204 5.42 -17.53 -4.79
CA ILE A 204 5.53 -16.72 -3.58
C ILE A 204 6.02 -17.68 -2.49
N PRO A 205 7.16 -17.41 -1.83
CA PRO A 205 7.66 -18.31 -0.79
C PRO A 205 6.65 -18.38 0.35
N GLU A 206 6.30 -19.59 0.80
CA GLU A 206 5.56 -19.77 2.04
C GLU A 206 6.56 -19.68 3.21
N ALA A 207 6.73 -18.47 3.74
CA ALA A 207 7.59 -18.23 4.89
C ALA A 207 6.73 -17.76 6.08
N ILE A 208 6.90 -18.43 7.22
CA ILE A 208 6.39 -17.91 8.48
C ILE A 208 7.19 -16.65 8.80
N PRO A 209 6.55 -15.53 9.20
CA PRO A 209 7.26 -14.31 9.54
C PRO A 209 8.24 -14.59 10.68
N THR A 210 9.53 -14.50 10.39
CA THR A 210 10.57 -14.61 11.40
C THR A 210 11.07 -13.23 11.77
N LEU A 211 11.59 -13.11 12.99
CA LEU A 211 12.22 -11.88 13.42
C LEU A 211 13.52 -11.70 12.62
N HIS A 212 13.55 -10.72 11.74
CA HIS A 212 14.75 -10.32 11.02
C HIS A 212 15.53 -9.34 11.89
N ILE A 213 16.69 -9.76 12.38
CA ILE A 213 17.68 -8.85 12.97
C ILE A 213 18.62 -8.46 11.83
N PRO A 214 18.41 -7.32 11.16
CA PRO A 214 19.21 -6.96 9.99
C PRO A 214 20.66 -6.74 10.39
N SER A 215 21.55 -7.38 9.66
CA SER A 215 22.99 -7.24 9.86
C SER A 215 23.49 -5.94 9.23
N LEU A 216 24.37 -5.22 9.92
CA LEU A 216 24.96 -3.95 9.48
C LEU A 216 26.15 -4.12 8.52
N SER A 217 26.27 -5.29 7.87
CA SER A 217 27.44 -5.61 7.05
C SER A 217 27.45 -4.80 5.75
N GLY A 218 28.16 -3.67 5.75
CA GLY A 218 28.53 -2.93 4.54
C GLY A 218 27.97 -1.51 4.44
N THR A 219 26.88 -1.18 5.14
CA THR A 219 26.29 0.17 5.15
C THR A 219 26.29 0.72 6.57
N GLY A 220 26.95 1.86 6.79
CA GLY A 220 26.90 2.53 8.08
C GLY A 220 25.51 3.10 8.37
N ILE A 221 25.06 3.03 9.63
CA ILE A 221 23.78 3.60 10.09
C ILE A 221 23.63 5.06 9.65
N ALA A 222 24.73 5.82 9.64
CA ALA A 222 24.75 7.22 9.22
C ALA A 222 24.24 7.43 7.78
N ALA A 223 24.52 6.49 6.87
CA ALA A 223 24.05 6.58 5.48
C ALA A 223 22.53 6.39 5.36
N LEU A 224 21.91 5.73 6.33
CA LEU A 224 20.48 5.44 6.35
C LEU A 224 19.66 6.55 7.01
N ILE A 225 20.28 7.51 7.70
CA ILE A 225 19.59 8.61 8.39
C ILE A 225 18.73 9.41 7.42
N LEU A 226 19.30 9.86 6.29
CA LEU A 226 18.58 10.70 5.34
C LEU A 226 17.44 9.93 4.64
N PRO A 227 17.66 8.71 4.11
CA PRO A 227 16.59 7.86 3.60
C PRO A 227 15.47 7.60 4.63
N ALA A 228 15.82 7.25 5.86
CA ALA A 228 14.86 6.98 6.93
C ALA A 228 14.03 8.24 7.27
N LEU A 229 14.68 9.41 7.30
CA LEU A 229 13.99 10.68 7.52
C LEU A 229 13.02 11.00 6.38
N SER A 230 13.41 10.77 5.13
CA SER A 230 12.54 10.95 3.96
C SER A 230 11.30 10.05 4.04
N ILE A 231 11.47 8.77 4.37
CA ILE A 231 10.36 7.82 4.56
C ILE A 231 9.47 8.26 5.73
N ALA A 232 10.07 8.68 6.85
CA ALA A 232 9.34 9.12 8.03
C ALA A 232 8.47 10.34 7.74
N LEU A 233 9.03 11.36 7.07
CA LEU A 233 8.32 12.58 6.68
C LEU A 233 7.20 12.27 5.68
N LEU A 234 7.51 11.52 4.63
CA LEU A 234 6.52 11.13 3.61
C LEU A 234 5.37 10.34 4.24
N GLY A 235 5.69 9.33 5.04
CA GLY A 235 4.68 8.50 5.72
C GLY A 235 3.86 9.28 6.75
N SER A 236 4.45 10.28 7.40
CA SER A 236 3.73 11.19 8.30
C SER A 236 2.72 12.04 7.53
N ILE A 237 3.12 12.59 6.39
CA ILE A 237 2.27 13.41 5.52
C ILE A 237 1.13 12.56 4.96
N ASP A 238 1.42 11.42 4.34
CA ASP A 238 0.41 10.50 3.79
C ASP A 238 -0.62 10.08 4.84
N SER A 239 -0.14 9.70 6.03
CA SER A 239 -1.01 9.23 7.12
C SER A 239 -1.91 10.34 7.64
N LEU A 240 -1.37 11.54 7.85
CA LEU A 240 -2.16 12.64 8.40
C LEU A 240 -3.10 13.27 7.37
N LEU A 241 -2.73 13.31 6.09
CA LEU A 241 -3.66 13.69 5.01
C LEU A 241 -4.78 12.66 4.87
N THR A 242 -4.46 11.37 4.98
CA THR A 242 -5.49 10.33 5.07
C THR A 242 -6.41 10.58 6.25
N SER A 243 -5.87 10.92 7.42
CA SER A 243 -6.68 11.24 8.59
C SER A 243 -7.62 12.43 8.38
N VAL A 244 -7.18 13.47 7.67
CA VAL A 244 -8.05 14.61 7.30
C VAL A 244 -9.18 14.18 6.36
N VAL A 245 -8.92 13.29 5.40
CA VAL A 245 -9.96 12.73 4.53
C VAL A 245 -10.95 11.89 5.35
N MET A 246 -10.45 11.08 6.28
CA MET A 246 -11.28 10.23 7.16
C MET A 246 -12.17 11.06 8.08
N ASP A 247 -11.64 12.15 8.65
CA ASP A 247 -12.41 13.09 9.46
C ASP A 247 -13.57 13.71 8.66
N ASN A 248 -13.31 14.13 7.43
CA ASN A 248 -14.33 14.71 6.55
C ASN A 248 -15.43 13.70 6.18
N VAL A 249 -15.06 12.43 5.93
CA VAL A 249 -16.03 11.38 5.58
C VAL A 249 -16.85 10.92 6.78
N THR A 250 -16.26 10.88 7.97
CA THR A 250 -16.91 10.37 9.19
C THR A 250 -17.58 11.43 10.05
N GLY A 251 -17.25 12.71 9.85
CA GLY A 251 -17.67 13.80 10.73
C GLY A 251 -17.01 13.76 12.11
N THR A 252 -15.87 13.07 12.25
CA THR A 252 -15.14 12.94 13.52
C THR A 252 -13.78 13.67 13.45
N ARG A 253 -12.98 13.59 14.52
CA ARG A 253 -11.63 14.15 14.55
C ARG A 253 -10.60 13.13 15.00
N HIS A 254 -9.50 13.06 14.27
CA HIS A 254 -8.34 12.26 14.63
C HIS A 254 -7.44 12.93 15.69
N LYS A 255 -6.52 12.13 16.24
CA LYS A 255 -5.43 12.59 17.11
C LYS A 255 -4.09 12.50 16.40
N SER A 256 -3.65 13.56 15.73
CA SER A 256 -2.47 13.56 14.83
C SER A 256 -1.18 13.05 15.48
N ASN A 257 -0.87 13.49 16.70
CA ASN A 257 0.37 13.05 17.39
C ASN A 257 0.31 11.56 17.76
N LYS A 258 -0.87 11.07 18.15
CA LYS A 258 -1.07 9.64 18.42
C LYS A 258 -0.98 8.82 17.13
N GLU A 259 -1.49 9.36 16.03
CA GLU A 259 -1.35 8.75 14.71
C GLU A 259 0.11 8.59 14.32
N LEU A 260 0.95 9.62 14.48
CA LEU A 260 2.39 9.51 14.19
C LEU A 260 3.10 8.47 15.05
N VAL A 261 2.78 8.39 16.34
CA VAL A 261 3.32 7.34 17.23
C VAL A 261 2.87 5.95 16.74
N GLY A 262 1.59 5.78 16.40
CA GLY A 262 1.08 4.50 15.89
C GLY A 262 1.72 4.08 14.58
N GLN A 263 1.83 5.00 13.62
CA GLN A 263 2.53 4.77 12.34
C GLN A 263 3.99 4.40 12.57
N GLY A 264 4.66 5.10 13.49
CA GLY A 264 6.05 4.85 13.81
C GLY A 264 6.30 3.48 14.45
N ILE A 265 5.44 3.06 15.38
CA ILE A 265 5.45 1.68 15.92
C ILE A 265 5.19 0.68 14.79
N GLY A 266 4.21 0.95 13.92
CA GLY A 266 3.91 0.10 12.77
C GLY A 266 5.10 -0.10 11.84
N ASN A 267 5.80 0.97 11.49
CA ASN A 267 6.97 0.91 10.62
C ASN A 267 8.19 0.25 11.27
N MET A 268 8.37 0.44 12.57
CA MET A 268 9.39 -0.29 13.34
C MET A 268 9.12 -1.79 13.35
N MET A 269 7.90 -2.20 13.66
CA MET A 269 7.52 -3.61 13.64
C MET A 269 7.57 -4.21 12.23
N SER A 270 7.16 -3.44 11.22
CA SER A 270 7.27 -3.87 9.83
C SER A 270 8.72 -4.19 9.44
N GLY A 271 9.65 -3.26 9.65
CA GLY A 271 11.07 -3.50 9.34
C GLY A 271 11.67 -4.67 10.12
N LEU A 272 11.25 -4.88 11.38
CA LEU A 272 11.70 -5.99 12.22
C LEU A 272 11.25 -7.37 11.71
N PHE A 273 10.12 -7.43 11.01
CA PHE A 273 9.62 -8.66 10.38
C PHE A 273 9.93 -8.72 8.87
N GLY A 274 10.87 -7.91 8.37
CA GLY A 274 11.23 -7.90 6.94
C GLY A 274 10.17 -7.31 6.02
N GLY A 275 9.26 -6.49 6.57
CA GLY A 275 8.20 -5.81 5.85
C GLY A 275 8.61 -4.44 5.32
N LEU A 276 7.93 -4.00 4.26
CA LEU A 276 8.06 -2.65 3.73
C LEU A 276 7.49 -1.62 4.71
N ALA A 277 8.06 -0.42 4.75
CA ALA A 277 7.42 0.71 5.43
C ALA A 277 6.01 0.97 4.84
N GLY A 278 5.12 1.44 5.69
CA GLY A 278 3.74 1.78 5.39
C GLY A 278 3.36 3.19 5.82
N ALA A 279 2.20 3.61 5.33
CA ALA A 279 1.52 4.84 5.71
C ALA A 279 0.01 4.65 5.64
N GLY A 280 -0.75 5.61 6.16
CA GLY A 280 -2.20 5.65 5.97
C GLY A 280 -2.57 5.62 4.50
N ALA A 281 -3.40 4.65 4.11
CA ALA A 281 -3.81 4.45 2.73
C ALA A 281 -5.25 4.95 2.52
N THR A 282 -5.40 6.12 1.88
CA THR A 282 -6.70 6.77 1.64
C THR A 282 -7.73 5.84 1.00
N VAL A 283 -7.36 5.13 -0.07
CA VAL A 283 -8.29 4.25 -0.79
C VAL A 283 -8.76 3.09 0.09
N ARG A 284 -7.84 2.42 0.80
CA ARG A 284 -8.17 1.32 1.72
C ARG A 284 -9.05 1.79 2.87
N SER A 285 -8.76 2.98 3.40
CA SER A 285 -9.50 3.57 4.51
C SER A 285 -10.92 4.00 4.09
N ILE A 286 -11.09 4.54 2.87
CA ILE A 286 -12.42 4.84 2.31
C ILE A 286 -13.22 3.56 2.09
N VAL A 287 -12.61 2.51 1.53
CA VAL A 287 -13.27 1.21 1.38
C VAL A 287 -13.69 0.68 2.75
N ASN A 288 -12.83 0.78 3.77
CA ASN A 288 -13.15 0.35 5.13
C ASN A 288 -14.42 1.04 5.67
N ILE A 289 -14.47 2.37 5.60
CA ILE A 289 -15.65 3.13 6.06
C ILE A 289 -16.89 2.77 5.26
N ARG A 290 -16.78 2.69 3.93
CA ARG A 290 -17.92 2.36 3.06
C ARG A 290 -18.45 0.95 3.30
N SER A 291 -17.58 0.02 3.68
CA SER A 291 -17.93 -1.33 4.12
C SER A 291 -18.46 -1.40 5.56
N GLY A 292 -18.51 -0.28 6.28
CA GLY A 292 -19.11 -0.17 7.61
C GLY A 292 -18.12 -0.17 8.77
N GLY A 293 -16.81 -0.16 8.52
CA GLY A 293 -15.75 -0.06 9.53
C GLY A 293 -15.63 1.36 10.07
N LYS A 294 -15.76 1.53 11.38
CA LYS A 294 -15.72 2.84 12.05
C LYS A 294 -14.71 2.91 13.19
N THR A 295 -14.10 1.78 13.55
CA THR A 295 -13.17 1.69 14.67
C THR A 295 -11.83 1.10 14.24
N ALA A 296 -10.84 1.16 15.13
CA ALA A 296 -9.55 0.49 14.93
C ALA A 296 -9.70 -1.03 14.72
N LEU A 297 -10.80 -1.64 15.19
CA LEU A 297 -11.04 -3.08 15.06
C LEU A 297 -11.07 -3.52 13.60
N SER A 298 -11.77 -2.80 12.72
CA SER A 298 -11.81 -3.15 11.29
C SER A 298 -10.43 -3.09 10.62
N ALA A 299 -9.60 -2.11 10.97
CA ALA A 299 -8.22 -2.01 10.48
C ALA A 299 -7.30 -3.11 11.07
N CYS A 300 -7.51 -3.52 12.32
CA CYS A 300 -6.80 -4.67 12.89
C CYS A 300 -7.22 -5.98 12.21
N MET A 301 -8.52 -6.16 11.97
CA MET A 301 -9.06 -7.33 11.29
C MET A 301 -8.52 -7.46 9.86
N HIS A 302 -8.32 -6.33 9.16
CA HIS A 302 -7.63 -6.32 7.87
C HIS A 302 -6.26 -7.02 7.95
N SER A 303 -5.41 -6.65 8.92
CA SER A 303 -4.08 -7.25 9.08
C SER A 303 -4.12 -8.70 9.55
N VAL A 304 -5.05 -9.05 10.45
CA VAL A 304 -5.23 -10.45 10.91
C VAL A 304 -5.65 -11.34 9.75
N ILE A 305 -6.54 -10.85 8.89
CA ILE A 305 -7.01 -11.61 7.71
C ILE A 305 -5.87 -11.79 6.72
N LEU A 306 -5.08 -10.74 6.44
CA LEU A 306 -3.88 -10.87 5.61
C LEU A 306 -2.81 -11.82 6.17
N PHE A 307 -2.76 -12.02 7.49
CA PHE A 307 -1.82 -12.97 8.10
C PHE A 307 -2.29 -14.43 7.98
N ILE A 308 -3.60 -14.66 7.90
CA ILE A 308 -4.19 -16.01 7.80
C ILE A 308 -4.20 -16.50 6.34
N PHE A 309 -4.34 -15.58 5.38
CA PHE A 309 -4.39 -15.87 3.94
C PHE A 309 -3.01 -15.76 3.30
#